data_AF-A0AAW6YP58-F1
#
_entry.id   AF-A0AAW6YP58-F1
#
_cell.length_a   1.000
_cell.length_b   1.000
_cell.length_c   1.000
_cell.angle_alpha   90.00
_cell.angle_beta   90.00
_cell.angle_gamma   90.00
#
_symmetry.space_group_name_H-M   'P 1'
#
loop_
_entity.id
_entity.type
_entity.pdbx_description
1 polymer ?
#
loop_
_entity_poly.entity_id
_entity_poly.type
_entity_poly.pdbx_seq_one_letter_code
_entity_poly.pdbx_strand_id
1 'polypeptide(L)'
;SLKADAIIVTVAAGYSLEQAAAILGKEQALVRIMPNTAVKIGQGVIAMTANDQVSAKDYQAVKDLFQGLGLVAEVSEDQFA
;
A
#
# COMPACT_ATOMS: atom_id res chain seq x y z
N SER A 1 14.48 -4.48 -14.47
CA SER A 1 14.25 -3.11 -14.00
C SER A 1 12.78 -2.92 -13.69
N LEU A 2 12.43 -2.03 -12.76
CA LEU A 2 11.04 -1.61 -12.56
C LEU A 2 10.62 -0.71 -13.74
N LYS A 3 9.34 -0.78 -14.13
CA LYS A 3 8.79 0.20 -15.07
C LYS A 3 8.64 1.54 -14.37
N ALA A 4 8.87 2.64 -15.10
CA ALA A 4 8.80 3.98 -14.54
C ALA A 4 7.41 4.34 -13.99
N ASP A 5 6.36 3.72 -14.53
CA ASP A 5 4.95 3.93 -14.18
C ASP A 5 4.38 2.82 -13.27
N ALA A 6 5.23 1.91 -12.77
CA ALA A 6 4.75 0.87 -11.86
C ALA A 6 4.27 1.48 -10.54
N ILE A 7 3.22 0.92 -9.96
CA ILE A 7 2.83 1.20 -8.57
C ILE A 7 3.46 0.12 -7.70
N ILE A 8 4.24 0.51 -6.68
CA ILE A 8 4.86 -0.44 -5.77
C ILE A 8 3.98 -0.56 -4.52
N VAL A 9 3.50 -1.77 -4.25
CA VAL A 9 2.78 -2.10 -3.03
C VAL A 9 3.74 -2.80 -2.06
N THR A 10 3.94 -2.23 -0.87
CA THR A 10 4.80 -2.79 0.19
C THR A 10 4.02 -3.28 1.39
N VAL A 11 4.41 -4.44 1.92
CA VAL A 11 3.92 -5.05 3.17
C VAL A 11 4.95 -4.99 4.30
N ALA A 12 6.06 -4.27 4.09
CA ALA A 12 7.19 -4.28 5.02
C ALA A 12 6.83 -3.60 6.35
N ALA A 13 6.86 -4.36 7.44
CA ALA A 13 6.71 -3.83 8.79
C ALA A 13 7.92 -2.98 9.19
N GLY A 14 7.70 -1.88 9.92
CA GLY A 14 8.76 -1.00 10.41
C GLY A 14 9.42 -0.10 9.36
N TYR A 15 8.88 -0.04 8.13
CA TYR A 15 9.36 0.87 7.08
C TYR A 15 8.30 1.91 6.74
N SER A 16 8.66 3.19 6.80
CA SER A 16 7.80 4.27 6.30
C SER A 16 7.86 4.39 4.78
N LEU A 17 6.86 5.07 4.20
CA LEU A 17 6.81 5.48 2.80
C LEU A 17 8.01 6.37 2.45
N GLU A 18 8.45 7.23 3.37
CA GLU A 18 9.66 8.03 3.20
C GLU A 18 10.92 7.14 3.05
N GLN A 19 11.08 6.15 3.93
CA GLN A 19 12.20 5.22 3.86
C GLN A 19 12.15 4.38 2.58
N ALA A 20 10.96 3.93 2.16
CA ALA A 20 10.78 3.23 0.90
C ALA A 20 11.13 4.11 -0.31
N ALA A 21 10.71 5.38 -0.32
CA ALA A 21 11.03 6.35 -1.36
C ALA A 21 12.53 6.68 -1.43
N ALA A 22 13.23 6.68 -0.30
CA ALA A 22 14.69 6.86 -0.27
C ALA A 22 15.45 5.73 -1.01
N ILE A 23 14.88 4.53 -1.07
CA ILE A 23 15.46 3.36 -1.75
C ILE A 23 15.00 3.28 -3.21
N LEU A 24 13.71 3.51 -3.45
CA LEU A 24 13.06 3.28 -4.75
C LEU A 24 13.03 4.52 -5.66
N GLY A 25 13.27 5.71 -5.10
CA GLY A 25 13.16 7.00 -5.77
C GLY A 25 11.97 7.81 -5.29
N LYS A 26 12.14 9.13 -5.17
CA LYS A 26 11.12 10.05 -4.65
C LYS A 26 9.88 10.17 -5.54
N GLU A 27 10.06 9.97 -6.85
CA GLU A 27 8.98 10.03 -7.85
C GLU A 27 8.21 8.69 -7.98
N GLN A 28 8.61 7.66 -7.22
CA GLN A 28 7.97 6.35 -7.31
C GLN A 28 6.60 6.38 -6.62
N ALA A 29 5.57 5.90 -7.31
CA ALA A 29 4.25 5.64 -6.73
C ALA A 29 4.34 4.49 -5.72
N LEU A 30 4.02 4.77 -4.45
CA LEU A 30 4.13 3.83 -3.34
C LEU A 30 2.80 3.70 -2.59
N VAL A 31 2.33 2.46 -2.44
CA VAL A 31 1.24 2.10 -1.54
C VAL A 31 1.80 1.20 -0.46
N ARG A 32 1.53 1.53 0.80
CA ARG A 32 1.86 0.68 1.95
C ARG A 32 0.59 -0.01 2.42
N ILE A 33 0.68 -1.33 2.62
CA ILE A 33 -0.41 -2.13 3.18
C ILE A 33 0.06 -2.92 4.40
N MET A 34 -0.85 -3.17 5.33
CA MET A 34 -0.63 -4.08 6.46
C MET A 34 -1.79 -5.08 6.54
N PRO A 35 -1.67 -6.25 5.89
CA PRO A 35 -2.66 -7.32 6.01
C PRO A 35 -2.48 -8.11 7.29
N ASN A 36 -3.50 -8.90 7.67
CA ASN A 36 -3.38 -9.96 8.66
C ASN A 36 -3.56 -11.35 8.02
N THR A 37 -3.35 -12.43 8.78
CA THR A 37 -3.41 -13.81 8.26
C THR A 37 -4.78 -14.21 7.72
N ALA A 38 -5.87 -13.56 8.16
CA ALA A 38 -7.24 -13.91 7.75
C ALA A 38 -7.53 -13.58 6.27
N VAL A 39 -6.66 -12.82 5.59
CA VAL A 39 -6.73 -12.63 4.12
C VAL A 39 -6.74 -13.95 3.34
N LYS A 40 -6.14 -15.01 3.89
CA LYS A 40 -6.11 -16.36 3.27
C LYS A 40 -7.49 -16.97 3.07
N ILE A 41 -8.48 -16.53 3.85
CA ILE A 41 -9.86 -17.02 3.79
C ILE A 41 -10.85 -15.92 3.39
N GLY A 42 -10.37 -14.79 2.88
CA GLY A 42 -11.21 -13.66 2.45
C GLY A 42 -11.86 -12.89 3.60
N GLN A 43 -11.37 -13.04 4.84
CA GLN A 43 -11.91 -12.36 6.04
C GLN A 43 -10.85 -11.47 6.70
N GLY A 44 -9.89 -11.00 5.91
CA GLY A 44 -8.81 -10.15 6.39
C GLY A 44 -9.25 -8.74 6.72
N VAL A 45 -8.37 -8.05 7.44
CA VAL A 45 -8.36 -6.59 7.48
C VAL A 45 -7.00 -6.15 6.94
N ILE A 46 -7.01 -5.19 6.03
CA ILE A 46 -5.83 -4.65 5.36
C ILE A 46 -5.84 -3.15 5.60
N ALA A 47 -4.92 -2.64 6.41
CA ALA A 47 -4.67 -1.21 6.48
C ALA A 47 -3.98 -0.78 5.17
N MET A 48 -4.34 0.37 4.61
CA MET A 48 -3.78 0.89 3.37
C MET A 48 -3.54 2.40 3.48
N THR A 49 -2.38 2.84 2.98
CA THR A 49 -2.01 4.23 2.84
C THR A 49 -1.06 4.38 1.64
N ALA A 50 -0.83 5.61 1.16
CA ALA A 50 0.01 5.86 -0.01
C ALA A 50 0.76 7.20 0.10
N ASN A 51 1.81 7.35 -0.70
CA ASN A 51 2.48 8.64 -0.86
C ASN A 51 1.76 9.53 -1.88
N ASP A 52 2.18 10.80 -1.93
CA ASP A 52 1.59 11.82 -2.81
C ASP A 52 1.79 11.55 -4.32
N GLN A 53 2.60 10.54 -4.67
CA GLN A 53 2.84 10.14 -6.06
C GLN A 53 1.76 9.20 -6.61
N VAL A 54 0.86 8.69 -5.76
CA VAL A 54 -0.25 7.81 -6.18
C VAL A 54 -1.47 8.66 -6.51
N SER A 55 -1.96 8.56 -7.75
CA SER A 55 -3.21 9.23 -8.12
C SER A 55 -4.41 8.59 -7.43
N ALA A 56 -5.51 9.34 -7.24
CA ALA A 56 -6.75 8.79 -6.67
C ALA A 56 -7.28 7.58 -7.45
N LYS A 57 -7.09 7.57 -8.78
CA LYS A 57 -7.47 6.45 -9.64
C LYS A 57 -6.63 5.21 -9.35
N ASP A 58 -5.32 5.37 -9.23
CA ASP A 58 -4.39 4.28 -8.97
C ASP A 58 -4.58 3.73 -7.56
N TYR A 59 -4.80 4.62 -6.58
CA TYR A 59 -5.12 4.26 -5.22
C TYR A 59 -6.40 3.41 -5.15
N GLN A 60 -7.45 3.82 -5.86
CA GLN A 60 -8.68 3.03 -5.95
C GLN A 60 -8.46 1.69 -6.65
N ALA A 61 -7.66 1.65 -7.72
CA ALA A 61 -7.34 0.38 -8.40
C ALA A 61 -6.59 -0.60 -7.48
N VAL A 62 -5.67 -0.12 -6.65
CA VAL A 62 -4.99 -0.94 -5.65
C VAL A 62 -5.96 -1.37 -4.54
N LYS A 63 -6.87 -0.48 -4.10
CA LYS A 63 -7.92 -0.85 -3.15
C LYS A 63 -8.79 -2.00 -3.68
N ASP A 64 -9.25 -1.89 -4.93
CA ASP A 64 -10.11 -2.88 -5.58
C ASP A 64 -9.41 -4.24 -5.70
N LEU A 65 -8.09 -4.25 -5.92
CA LEU A 65 -7.28 -5.48 -5.92
C LEU A 65 -7.35 -6.25 -4.59
N PHE A 66 -7.45 -5.53 -3.47
CA PHE A 66 -7.44 -6.13 -2.13
C PHE A 66 -8.82 -6.34 -1.51
N GLN A 67 -9.88 -5.73 -2.06
CA GLN A 67 -11.26 -5.85 -1.54
C GLN A 67 -11.77 -7.30 -1.49
N GLY A 68 -11.31 -8.19 -2.38
CA GLY A 68 -11.66 -9.60 -2.34
C GLY A 68 -11.07 -10.39 -1.17
N LEU A 69 -10.12 -9.80 -0.43
CA LEU A 69 -9.43 -10.44 0.69
C LEU A 69 -10.01 -10.07 2.05
N GLY A 70 -10.99 -9.17 2.08
CA GLY A 70 -11.65 -8.68 3.28
C GLY A 70 -11.79 -7.16 3.29
N LEU A 71 -11.78 -6.55 4.48
CA LEU A 71 -11.92 -5.10 4.62
C LEU A 71 -10.59 -4.39 4.31
N VAL A 72 -10.62 -3.44 3.37
CA VAL A 72 -9.51 -2.50 3.16
C VAL A 72 -9.82 -1.20 3.91
N ALA A 73 -9.09 -0.96 5.00
CA ALA A 73 -9.21 0.23 5.82
C ALA A 73 -8.17 1.26 5.38
N GLU A 74 -8.64 2.43 4.96
CA GLU A 74 -7.76 3.55 4.64
C GLU A 74 -7.40 4.27 5.95
N VAL A 75 -6.10 4.38 6.21
CA VAL A 75 -5.59 4.99 7.45
C VAL A 75 -4.41 5.91 7.11
N SER A 76 -4.14 6.88 7.98
CA SER A 76 -2.95 7.71 7.84
C SER A 76 -1.69 6.92 8.24
N GLU A 77 -0.53 7.32 7.72
CA GLU A 77 0.71 6.58 7.94
C GLU A 77 1.13 6.52 9.42
N ASP A 78 0.79 7.53 10.23
CA ASP A 78 1.02 7.53 11.68
C ASP A 78 0.23 6.44 12.42
N GLN A 79 -0.83 5.90 11.82
CA GLN A 79 -1.60 4.78 12.36
C GLN A 79 -1.02 3.40 12.02
N PHE A 80 0.08 3.34 11.25
CA PHE A 80 0.82 2.10 10.95
C PHE A 80 1.88 1.74 12.02
N ALA A 81 2.05 2.58 13.05
CA ALA A 81 3.02 2.41 14.13
C ALA A 81 2.49 1.53 15.28
#